data_AF-A0A0G1XDY8-F1
#
_entry.id   AF-A0A0G1XDY8-F1
#
_cell.length_a   1.000
_cell.length_b   1.000
_cell.length_c   1.000
_cell.angle_alpha   90.00
_cell.angle_beta   90.00
_cell.angle_gamma   90.00
#
_symmetry.space_group_name_H-M   'P 1'
#
loop_
_entity.id
_entity.type
_entity.pdbx_description
1 polymer ?
#
loop_
_entity_poly.entity_id
_entity_poly.type
_entity_poly.pdbx_seq_one_letter_code
_entity_poly.pdbx_strand_id
1 'polypeptide(L)'
;MSKIVFSKDFSRHPLHYFTLLCAQLVGLWGIFWFDNRPAVQMVVVISMAVSYVVWGIAHHSEHRDLHIKIVIEYILVALLAVLLFGSLLLRA
;
A
#
# COMPACT_ATOMS: atom_id res chain seq x y z
N MET A 1 -14.71 9.40 -7.26
CA MET A 1 -13.90 10.63 -7.19
C MET A 1 -13.90 11.31 -8.54
N SER A 2 -14.19 12.61 -8.61
CA SER A 2 -13.99 13.38 -9.86
C SER A 2 -12.49 13.42 -10.19
N LYS A 3 -12.11 13.09 -11.44
CA LYS A 3 -10.71 13.08 -11.93
C LYS A 3 -9.95 14.40 -11.66
N ILE A 4 -10.68 15.48 -11.41
CA ILE A 4 -10.15 16.83 -11.18
C ILE A 4 -9.52 16.98 -9.78
N VAL A 5 -9.92 16.16 -8.79
CA VAL A 5 -9.41 16.27 -7.40
C VAL A 5 -8.06 15.55 -7.25
N PHE A 6 -7.93 14.34 -7.80
CA PHE A 6 -6.69 13.54 -7.70
C PHE A 6 -5.48 14.21 -8.36
N SER A 7 -5.67 14.81 -9.54
CA SER A 7 -4.59 15.49 -10.28
C SER A 7 -4.05 16.72 -9.55
N LYS A 8 -4.93 17.48 -8.88
CA LYS A 8 -4.54 18.63 -8.06
C LYS A 8 -3.78 18.22 -6.80
N ASP A 9 -4.17 17.13 -6.17
CA ASP A 9 -3.54 16.64 -4.93
C ASP A 9 -2.15 16.02 -5.18
N PHE A 10 -2.05 15.17 -6.21
CA PHE A 10 -0.78 14.60 -6.66
C PHE A 10 0.29 15.65 -6.97
N SER A 11 -0.13 16.76 -7.59
CA SER A 11 0.77 17.85 -7.95
C SER A 11 1.23 18.68 -6.74
N ARG A 12 0.51 18.64 -5.62
CA ARG A 12 0.86 19.38 -4.40
C ARG A 12 1.73 18.56 -3.44
N HIS A 13 1.57 17.24 -3.43
CA HIS A 13 2.26 16.35 -2.49
C HIS A 13 3.06 15.22 -3.16
N PRO A 14 3.86 15.50 -4.21
CA PRO A 14 4.53 14.46 -5.01
C PRO A 14 5.50 13.61 -4.17
N LEU A 15 6.10 14.18 -3.12
CA LEU A 15 6.99 13.46 -2.21
C LEU A 15 6.27 12.37 -1.41
N HIS A 16 5.00 12.56 -1.02
CA HIS A 16 4.27 11.53 -0.29
C HIS A 16 3.94 10.33 -1.18
N TYR A 17 3.58 10.58 -2.44
CA TYR A 17 3.37 9.52 -3.42
C TYR A 17 4.68 8.83 -3.81
N PHE A 18 5.76 9.59 -3.97
CA PHE A 18 7.09 9.02 -4.25
C PHE A 18 7.59 8.15 -3.09
N THR A 19 7.43 8.60 -1.85
CA THR A 19 7.80 7.83 -0.66
C THR A 19 7.02 6.52 -0.58
N LEU A 20 5.70 6.57 -0.80
CA LEU A 20 4.87 5.37 -0.84
C LEU A 20 5.32 4.43 -1.96
N LEU A 21 5.58 4.95 -3.16
CA LEU A 21 6.07 4.15 -4.28
C LEU A 21 7.39 3.46 -3.94
N CYS A 22 8.37 4.18 -3.40
CA CYS A 22 9.64 3.60 -2.98
C CYS A 22 9.45 2.48 -1.94
N ALA A 23 8.62 2.71 -0.91
CA ALA A 23 8.33 1.69 0.09
C ALA A 23 7.73 0.42 -0.52
N GLN A 24 6.77 0.58 -1.45
CA GLN A 24 6.15 -0.56 -2.14
C GLN A 24 7.13 -1.26 -3.10
N LEU A 25 8.01 -0.54 -3.79
CA LEU A 25 9.02 -1.14 -4.66
C LEU A 25 10.07 -1.93 -3.88
N VAL A 26 10.46 -1.48 -2.69
CA VAL A 26 11.35 -2.24 -1.80
C VAL A 26 10.68 -3.53 -1.34
N GLY A 27 9.40 -3.49 -0.96
CA GLY A 27 8.64 -4.69 -0.62
C GLY A 27 8.50 -5.65 -1.81
N LEU A 28 8.20 -5.12 -3.01
CA LEU A 28 8.12 -5.92 -4.23
C LEU A 28 9.45 -6.61 -4.56
N TRP A 29 10.57 -5.89 -4.43
CA TRP A 29 11.90 -6.48 -4.55
C TRP A 29 12.12 -7.58 -3.51
N GLY A 30 11.69 -7.37 -2.27
CA GLY A 30 11.73 -8.38 -1.20
C GLY A 30 10.97 -9.67 -1.56
N ILE A 31 9.82 -9.58 -2.23
CA ILE A 31 9.08 -10.77 -2.67
C ILE A 31 9.94 -11.62 -3.63
N PHE A 32 10.62 -11.01 -4.60
CA PHE A 32 11.48 -11.74 -5.55
C PHE A 32 12.78 -12.23 -4.90
N TRP A 33 13.32 -11.48 -3.94
CA TRP A 33 14.56 -11.86 -3.24
C TRP A 33 14.37 -13.09 -2.33
N PHE A 34 13.19 -13.25 -1.75
CA PHE A 34 12.85 -14.37 -0.86
C PHE A 34 12.01 -15.46 -1.55
N ASP A 35 12.15 -15.64 -2.86
CA ASP A 35 11.40 -16.61 -3.69
C ASP A 35 11.34 -18.04 -3.13
N ASN A 36 12.40 -18.49 -2.47
CA ASN A 36 12.51 -19.82 -1.88
C ASN A 36 11.91 -19.93 -0.46
N ARG A 37 11.33 -18.84 0.08
CA ARG A 37 10.81 -18.79 1.45
C ARG A 37 9.41 -18.15 1.50
N PRO A 38 8.34 -18.90 1.17
CA PRO A 38 6.97 -18.38 1.11
C PRO A 38 6.50 -17.69 2.39
N ALA A 39 6.91 -18.20 3.56
CA ALA A 39 6.60 -17.58 4.85
C ALA A 39 7.18 -16.17 4.97
N VAL A 40 8.41 -15.95 4.50
CA VAL A 40 9.06 -14.63 4.53
C VAL A 40 8.42 -13.70 3.49
N GLN A 41 8.09 -14.20 2.29
CA GLN A 41 7.36 -13.44 1.29
C GLN A 41 6.00 -12.98 1.82
N MET A 42 5.28 -13.83 2.56
CA MET A 42 4.01 -13.45 3.18
C MET A 42 4.20 -12.34 4.23
N VAL A 43 5.25 -12.39 5.05
CA VAL A 43 5.59 -11.30 5.99
C VAL A 43 5.88 -10.00 5.23
N VAL A 44 6.58 -10.06 4.10
CA VAL A 44 6.84 -8.88 3.25
C VAL A 44 5.53 -8.31 2.70
N VAL A 45 4.63 -9.14 2.16
CA VAL A 45 3.31 -8.72 1.66
C VAL A 45 2.46 -8.08 2.76
N ILE A 46 2.41 -8.67 3.95
CA ILE A 46 1.68 -8.08 5.10
C ILE A 46 2.31 -6.74 5.49
N SER A 47 3.65 -6.65 5.50
CA SER A 47 4.35 -5.40 5.82
C SER A 47 4.08 -4.31 4.79
N MET A 48 4.02 -4.65 3.50
CA MET A 48 3.62 -3.75 2.42
C MET A 48 2.20 -3.24 2.63
N ALA A 49 1.26 -4.13 2.95
CA ALA A 49 -0.15 -3.79 3.21
C ALA A 49 -0.30 -2.86 4.43
N VAL A 50 0.39 -3.15 5.54
CA VAL A 50 0.40 -2.29 6.73
C VAL A 50 0.99 -0.92 6.39
N SER A 51 2.12 -0.87 5.70
CA SER A 51 2.75 0.41 5.33
C SER A 51 1.85 1.26 4.44
N TYR A 52 1.09 0.64 3.51
CA TYR A 52 0.13 1.32 2.66
C TYR A 52 -1.00 1.96 3.47
N VAL A 53 -1.59 1.22 4.42
CA VAL A 53 -2.66 1.74 5.28
C VAL A 53 -2.14 2.85 6.19
N VAL A 54 -1.01 2.61 6.89
CA VAL A 54 -0.43 3.58 7.83
C VAL A 54 -0.04 4.87 7.11
N TRP A 55 0.63 4.78 5.96
CA TRP A 55 1.01 5.96 5.19
C TRP A 55 -0.20 6.68 4.61
N GLY A 56 -1.21 5.95 4.13
CA GLY A 56 -2.47 6.52 3.65
C GLY A 56 -3.19 7.34 4.73
N ILE A 57 -3.26 6.80 5.95
CA ILE A 57 -3.83 7.50 7.11
C ILE A 57 -2.97 8.72 7.48
N ALA A 58 -1.65 8.57 7.57
CA ALA A 58 -0.75 9.67 7.91
C ALA A 58 -0.87 10.83 6.93
N HIS A 59 -0.85 10.53 5.62
CA HIS A 59 -1.07 11.50 4.56
C HIS A 59 -2.40 12.25 4.75
N HIS A 60 -3.53 11.54 4.84
CA HIS A 60 -4.83 12.22 4.93
C HIS A 60 -5.06 12.91 6.28
N SER A 61 -4.39 12.45 7.35
CA SER A 61 -4.42 13.13 8.64
C SER A 61 -3.69 14.48 8.60
N GLU A 62 -2.56 14.56 7.89
CA GLU A 62 -1.80 15.80 7.73
C GLU A 62 -2.58 16.84 6.90
N HIS A 63 -3.36 16.39 5.92
CA HIS A 63 -4.16 17.24 5.03
C HIS A 63 -5.56 17.53 5.57
N ARG A 64 -5.89 17.06 6.78
CA ARG A 64 -7.19 17.22 7.46
C ARG A 64 -8.40 16.74 6.64
N ASP A 65 -8.19 15.80 5.73
CA ASP A 65 -9.21 15.19 4.88
C ASP A 65 -9.42 13.69 5.22
N LEU A 66 -8.89 13.24 6.35
CA LEU A 66 -9.09 11.88 6.84
C LEU A 66 -10.56 11.63 7.21
N HIS A 67 -11.23 10.86 6.38
CA HIS A 67 -12.59 10.36 6.64
C HIS A 67 -12.59 8.85 6.83
N ILE A 68 -13.53 8.34 7.64
CA ILE A 68 -13.66 6.89 7.89
C ILE A 68 -13.81 6.08 6.59
N LYS A 69 -14.49 6.66 5.59
CA LYS A 69 -14.62 6.07 4.26
C LYS A 69 -13.26 5.82 3.60
N ILE A 70 -12.34 6.79 3.70
CA ILE A 70 -10.99 6.68 3.15
C ILE A 70 -10.23 5.59 3.88
N VAL A 71 -10.27 5.55 5.21
CA VAL A 71 -9.63 4.48 6.00
C VAL A 71 -10.10 3.09 5.56
N ILE A 72 -11.41 2.92 5.36
CA ILE A 72 -11.99 1.67 4.86
C ILE A 72 -11.48 1.33 3.45
N GLU A 73 -11.40 2.31 2.55
CA GLU A 73 -10.83 2.12 1.20
C GLU A 73 -9.39 1.60 1.27
N TYR A 74 -8.53 2.19 2.12
CA TYR A 74 -7.14 1.73 2.30
C TYR A 74 -7.08 0.30 2.85
N ILE A 75 -7.90 -0.01 3.87
CA ILE A 75 -7.94 -1.36 4.47
C ILE A 75 -8.41 -2.40 3.44
N LEU A 76 -9.47 -2.10 2.67
CA LEU A 76 -10.00 -3.03 1.67
C LEU A 76 -8.99 -3.31 0.56
N VAL A 77 -8.27 -2.30 0.09
CA VAL A 77 -7.20 -2.48 -0.92
C VAL A 77 -6.04 -3.29 -0.35
N ALA A 78 -5.63 -3.01 0.89
CA ALA A 78 -4.58 -3.75 1.58
C ALA A 78 -4.94 -5.23 1.77
N LEU A 79 -6.17 -5.53 2.22
CA LEU A 79 -6.68 -6.89 2.36
C LEU A 79 -6.75 -7.60 1.00
N LEU A 80 -7.24 -6.94 -0.04
CA LEU A 80 -7.28 -7.50 -1.39
C LEU A 80 -5.88 -7.88 -1.87
N ALA A 81 -4.88 -7.01 -1.66
CA ALA A 81 -3.49 -7.31 -2.01
C ALA A 81 -2.97 -8.53 -1.23
N VAL A 82 -3.17 -8.59 0.08
CA VAL A 82 -2.76 -9.74 0.91
C VAL A 82 -3.43 -11.03 0.43
N LEU A 83 -4.71 -11.00 0.07
CA LEU A 83 -5.43 -12.17 -0.45
C LEU A 83 -4.88 -12.62 -1.81
N LEU A 84 -4.67 -11.69 -2.74
CA LEU A 84 -4.15 -12.01 -4.07
C LEU A 84 -2.74 -12.60 -3.98
N PHE A 85 -1.80 -11.90 -3.36
CA PHE A 85 -0.43 -12.38 -3.22
C PHE A 85 -0.36 -13.63 -2.33
N GLY A 86 -1.08 -13.65 -1.22
CA GLY A 86 -1.15 -14.83 -0.34
C GLY A 86 -1.68 -16.07 -1.06
N SER A 87 -2.70 -15.94 -1.91
CA SER A 87 -3.21 -17.08 -2.69
C SER A 87 -2.18 -17.65 -3.67
N LEU A 88 -1.30 -16.80 -4.22
CA LEU A 88 -0.23 -17.23 -5.12
C LEU A 88 0.90 -17.90 -4.34
N LEU A 89 1.30 -17.32 -3.21
CA LEU A 89 2.38 -17.83 -2.36
C LEU A 89 2.01 -19.14 -1.65
N LEU A 90 0.75 -19.34 -1.29
CA LEU A 90 0.29 -20.58 -0.64
C LEU A 90 0.06 -21.73 -1.64
N ARG A 91 0.00 -21.43 -2.94
CA ARG A 91 -0.13 -22.44 -4.00
C ARG A 91 1.24 -22.98 -4.45
N ALA A 92 2.29 -22.16 -4.36
CA ALA A 92 3.66 -22.50 -4.72
C ALA A 92 4.28 -23.49 -3.73
#